data_AF-A0A842XZ03-F1
#
_entry.id   AF-A0A842XZ03-F1
#
_cell.length_a   1.000
_cell.length_b   1.000
_cell.length_c   1.000
_cell.angle_alpha   90.00
_cell.angle_beta   90.00
_cell.angle_gamma   90.00
#
_symmetry.space_group_name_H-M   'P 1'
#
loop_
_entity.id
_entity.type
_entity.pdbx_description
1 polymer ?
#
loop_
_entity_poly.entity_id
_entity_poly.type
_entity_poly.pdbx_seq_one_letter_code
_entity_poly.pdbx_strand_id
1 'polypeptide(L)'
;MTNGNTKIISEVLVNPLSQIIKEVGISISETQQAMDRNSIDTQLAIENDELLSQYDIQATWHHIPEVELELKMALTMKYREEKDSKGLLRGYRPVLYAAPLNASYKNLHEYDVDGASTIKARFVSVPPSSQIVNE
;
A
#
# COMPACT_ATOMS: atom_id res chain seq x y z
N MET A 1 -30.25 -11.98 -7.42
CA MET A 1 -29.79 -10.79 -8.18
C MET A 1 -28.62 -10.07 -7.48
N THR A 2 -27.67 -10.80 -6.89
CA THR A 2 -26.64 -10.24 -5.97
C THR A 2 -25.22 -10.18 -6.55
N ASN A 3 -24.98 -10.66 -7.78
CA ASN A 3 -23.61 -10.81 -8.30
C ASN A 3 -23.01 -9.55 -8.97
N GLY A 4 -23.84 -8.58 -9.39
CA GLY A 4 -23.36 -7.40 -10.12
C GLY A 4 -22.63 -6.39 -9.23
N ASN A 5 -23.20 -6.07 -8.07
CA ASN A 5 -22.62 -5.07 -7.17
C ASN A 5 -21.31 -5.55 -6.52
N THR A 6 -21.25 -6.83 -6.12
CA THR A 6 -20.04 -7.43 -5.53
C THR A 6 -18.85 -7.37 -6.49
N LYS A 7 -19.09 -7.61 -7.80
CA LYS A 7 -18.05 -7.57 -8.82
C LYS A 7 -17.49 -6.16 -9.05
N ILE A 8 -18.36 -5.14 -9.02
CA ILE A 8 -17.95 -3.73 -9.17
C ILE A 8 -17.12 -3.30 -7.96
N ILE A 9 -17.56 -3.63 -6.74
CA ILE A 9 -16.83 -3.28 -5.52
C ILE A 9 -15.44 -3.94 -5.52
N SER A 10 -15.35 -5.21 -5.92
CA SER A 10 -14.04 -5.89 -6.01
C SER A 10 -13.11 -5.25 -7.04
N GLU A 11 -13.62 -4.90 -8.22
CA GLU A 11 -12.80 -4.34 -9.30
C GLU A 11 -12.39 -2.88 -9.04
N VAL A 12 -13.29 -2.05 -8.50
CA VAL A 12 -13.07 -0.61 -8.33
C VAL A 12 -12.31 -0.28 -7.05
N LEU A 13 -12.52 -1.04 -5.97
CA LEU A 13 -11.93 -0.73 -4.66
C LEU A 13 -10.92 -1.77 -4.20
N VAL A 14 -11.26 -3.06 -4.25
CA VAL A 14 -10.44 -4.10 -3.60
C VAL A 14 -9.15 -4.37 -4.38
N ASN A 15 -9.21 -4.50 -5.70
CA ASN A 15 -8.04 -4.82 -6.51
C ASN A 15 -6.95 -3.72 -6.48
N PRO A 16 -7.27 -2.43 -6.70
CA PRO A 16 -6.27 -1.37 -6.61
C PRO A 16 -5.65 -1.26 -5.22
N LEU A 17 -6.46 -1.42 -4.17
CA LEU A 17 -5.98 -1.40 -2.79
C LEU A 17 -5.01 -2.55 -2.51
N SER A 18 -5.35 -3.77 -2.94
CA SER A 18 -4.47 -4.93 -2.81
C SER A 18 -3.13 -4.70 -3.51
N GLN A 19 -3.16 -4.05 -4.68
CA GLN A 19 -1.94 -3.73 -5.41
C GLN A 19 -1.11 -2.70 -4.64
N ILE A 20 -1.71 -1.62 -4.13
CA ILE A 20 -1.00 -0.61 -3.31
C ILE A 20 -0.33 -1.27 -2.09
N ILE A 21 -1.06 -2.12 -1.35
CA ILE A 21 -0.52 -2.81 -0.17
C ILE A 21 0.66 -3.70 -0.56
N LYS A 22 0.56 -4.43 -1.69
CA LYS A 22 1.64 -5.26 -2.20
C LYS A 22 2.88 -4.45 -2.55
N GLU A 23 2.72 -3.38 -3.32
CA GLU A 23 3.84 -2.51 -3.72
C GLU A 23 4.51 -1.88 -2.49
N VAL A 24 3.72 -1.40 -1.52
CA VAL A 24 4.26 -0.87 -0.25
C VAL A 24 5.06 -1.93 0.49
N GLY A 25 4.54 -3.16 0.60
CA GLY A 25 5.26 -4.26 1.25
C GLY A 25 6.59 -4.60 0.55
N ILE A 26 6.62 -4.60 -0.78
CA ILE A 26 7.84 -4.79 -1.57
C ILE A 26 8.83 -3.65 -1.28
N SER A 27 8.40 -2.39 -1.36
CA SER A 27 9.26 -1.24 -1.11
C SER A 27 9.85 -1.24 0.31
N ILE A 28 9.07 -1.61 1.33
CA ILE A 28 9.57 -1.75 2.71
C ILE A 28 10.66 -2.83 2.77
N SER A 29 10.43 -3.99 2.14
CA SER A 29 11.41 -5.08 2.11
C SER A 29 12.71 -4.68 1.41
N GLU A 30 12.61 -4.01 0.26
CA GLU A 30 13.78 -3.54 -0.50
C GLU A 30 14.55 -2.47 0.29
N THR A 31 13.84 -1.56 0.97
CA THR A 31 14.45 -0.52 1.78
C THR A 31 15.20 -1.14 2.97
N GLN A 32 14.58 -2.07 3.69
CA GLN A 32 15.26 -2.75 4.80
C GLN A 32 16.49 -3.51 4.31
N GLN A 33 16.40 -4.22 3.17
CA GLN A 33 17.56 -4.91 2.59
C GLN A 33 18.69 -3.94 2.23
N ALA A 34 18.37 -2.77 1.69
CA ALA A 34 19.38 -1.76 1.38
C ALA A 34 20.05 -1.20 2.64
N MET A 35 19.29 -0.98 3.71
CA MET A 35 19.82 -0.53 5.01
C MET A 35 20.74 -1.57 5.65
N ASP A 36 20.35 -2.85 5.59
CA ASP A 36 21.17 -3.95 6.10
C ASP A 36 22.49 -4.05 5.33
N ARG A 37 22.43 -3.97 3.99
CA ARG A 37 23.65 -3.96 3.14
C ARG A 37 24.55 -2.78 3.46
N ASN A 38 24.00 -1.59 3.62
CA ASN A 38 24.79 -0.41 3.97
C ASN A 38 25.49 -0.56 5.33
N SER A 39 24.81 -1.16 6.31
CA SER A 39 25.38 -1.43 7.63
C SER A 39 26.53 -2.44 7.54
N ILE A 40 26.35 -3.51 6.75
CA ILE A 40 27.39 -4.51 6.48
C ILE A 40 28.59 -3.90 5.77
N ASP A 41 28.37 -3.14 4.69
CA ASP A 41 29.45 -2.52 3.91
C ASP A 41 30.25 -1.54 4.79
N THR A 42 29.55 -0.79 5.65
CA THR A 42 30.18 0.13 6.61
C THR A 42 31.02 -0.64 7.63
N GLN A 43 30.51 -1.75 8.17
CA GLN A 43 31.24 -2.58 9.11
C GLN A 43 32.52 -3.15 8.48
N LEU A 44 32.42 -3.66 7.24
CA LEU A 44 33.57 -4.14 6.49
C LEU A 44 34.59 -3.01 6.23
N ALA A 45 34.13 -1.79 5.94
CA ALA A 45 35.03 -0.66 5.76
C ALA A 45 35.77 -0.30 7.07
N ILE A 46 35.10 -0.38 8.22
CA ILE A 46 35.71 -0.17 9.54
C ILE A 46 36.77 -1.24 9.83
N GLU A 47 36.44 -2.51 9.59
CA GLU A 47 37.34 -3.64 9.86
C GLU A 47 38.58 -3.66 8.96
N ASN A 48 38.46 -3.19 7.72
CA ASN A 48 39.57 -3.15 6.77
C ASN A 48 40.43 -1.88 6.86
N ASP A 49 40.05 -0.90 7.69
CA ASP A 49 40.83 0.31 7.93
C ASP A 49 41.79 0.11 9.11
N GLU A 50 43.09 0.35 8.88
CA GLU A 50 44.15 0.09 9.87
C GLU A 50 44.01 0.92 11.15
N LEU A 51 43.42 2.12 11.06
CA LEU A 51 43.22 2.99 12.21
C LEU A 51 41.90 2.65 12.90
N LEU A 52 40.81 2.53 12.15
CA LEU A 52 39.48 2.31 12.71
C LEU A 52 39.34 0.92 13.35
N SER A 53 39.97 -0.11 12.78
CA SER A 53 39.97 -1.48 13.32
C SER A 53 40.63 -1.61 14.70
N GLN A 54 41.48 -0.66 15.09
CA GLN A 54 42.08 -0.62 16.43
C GLN A 54 41.12 -0.08 17.49
N TYR A 55 40.04 0.58 17.07
CA TYR A 55 39.00 1.08 17.95
C TYR A 55 37.81 0.11 17.96
N ASP A 56 37.11 0.04 19.09
CA ASP A 56 35.88 -0.74 19.25
C ASP A 56 34.67 -0.02 18.62
N ILE A 57 34.82 0.38 17.35
CA ILE A 57 33.79 1.07 16.58
C ILE A 57 33.02 0.02 15.79
N GLN A 58 31.70 0.13 15.81
CA GLN A 58 30.79 -0.75 15.07
C GLN A 58 29.85 0.08 14.21
N ALA A 59 29.47 -0.44 13.05
CA ALA A 59 28.46 0.17 12.20
C ALA A 59 27.12 0.22 12.92
N THR A 60 26.37 1.31 12.69
CA THR A 60 25.01 1.44 13.24
C THR A 60 24.03 0.65 12.38
N TRP A 61 23.24 -0.21 13.02
CA TRP A 61 22.17 -0.96 12.36
C TRP A 61 20.85 -0.20 12.48
N HIS A 62 20.29 0.17 11.33
CA HIS A 62 18.99 0.83 11.26
C HIS A 62 17.88 -0.17 10.93
N HIS A 63 16.71 0.01 11.54
CA HIS A 63 15.55 -0.83 11.31
C HIS A 63 14.31 0.04 11.06
N ILE A 64 13.39 -0.47 10.24
CA ILE A 64 12.06 0.08 10.03
C ILE A 64 11.08 -0.74 10.89
N PRO A 65 10.86 -0.38 12.18
CA PRO A 65 10.06 -1.20 13.08
C PRO A 65 8.57 -1.18 12.73
N GLU A 66 8.09 -0.05 12.23
CA GLU A 66 6.69 0.18 11.92
C GLU A 66 6.54 1.13 10.73
N VAL A 67 5.57 0.83 9.87
CA VAL A 67 5.12 1.72 8.79
C VAL A 67 3.61 1.89 8.86
N GLU A 68 3.17 3.13 9.02
CA GLU A 68 1.76 3.52 8.97
C GLU A 68 1.41 4.16 7.63
N LEU A 69 0.36 3.66 6.99
CA LEU A 69 -0.17 4.18 5.73
C LEU A 69 -1.63 4.62 5.92
N GLU A 70 -1.93 5.86 5.55
CA GLU A 70 -3.30 6.39 5.50
C GLU A 70 -3.67 6.76 4.07
N LEU A 71 -4.67 6.08 3.51
CA LEU A 71 -5.22 6.36 2.19
C LEU A 71 -6.61 6.98 2.32
N LYS A 72 -6.79 8.18 1.76
CA LYS A 72 -8.07 8.87 1.67
C LYS A 72 -8.61 8.77 0.24
N MET A 73 -9.88 8.39 0.10
CA MET A 73 -10.52 8.23 -1.21
C MET A 73 -11.84 8.99 -1.27
N ALA A 74 -12.07 9.63 -2.41
CA ALA A 74 -13.37 10.16 -2.79
C ALA A 74 -14.17 9.05 -3.48
N LEU A 75 -15.43 8.87 -3.07
CA LEU A 75 -16.35 7.91 -3.67
C LEU A 75 -17.55 8.66 -4.26
N THR A 76 -17.91 8.32 -5.51
CA THR A 76 -19.12 8.84 -6.17
C THR A 76 -19.89 7.70 -6.80
N MET A 77 -21.21 7.67 -6.63
CA MET A 77 -22.07 6.67 -7.24
C MET A 77 -22.91 7.30 -8.36
N LYS A 78 -22.81 6.77 -9.58
CA LYS A 78 -23.65 7.22 -10.71
C LYS A 78 -24.54 6.08 -11.19
N TYR A 79 -25.76 6.40 -11.59
CA TYR A 79 -26.66 5.44 -12.21
C TYR A 79 -26.48 5.45 -13.73
N ARG A 80 -26.05 4.33 -14.31
CA ARG A 80 -25.93 4.16 -15.77
C ARG A 80 -27.19 3.50 -16.32
N GLU A 81 -27.75 4.06 -17.38
CA GLU A 81 -28.85 3.44 -18.11
C GLU A 81 -28.45 2.07 -18.65
N GLU A 82 -29.26 1.05 -18.38
CA GLU A 82 -29.20 -0.25 -19.03
C GLU A 82 -30.22 -0.26 -20.17
N LYS A 83 -29.73 -0.47 -21.39
CA LYS A 83 -30.55 -0.60 -22.61
C LYS A 83 -30.44 -2.02 -23.15
N ASP A 84 -31.54 -2.57 -23.66
CA ASP A 84 -31.51 -3.86 -24.34
C ASP A 84 -30.87 -3.76 -25.74
N SER A 85 -30.74 -4.90 -26.42
CA SER A 85 -30.21 -4.98 -27.79
C SER A 85 -31.06 -4.23 -28.83
N LYS A 86 -32.27 -3.77 -28.48
CA LYS A 86 -33.14 -2.92 -29.28
C LYS A 86 -33.11 -1.45 -28.83
N GLY A 87 -32.24 -1.10 -27.88
CA GLY A 87 -32.08 0.27 -27.37
C GLY A 87 -33.13 0.70 -26.34
N LEU A 88 -34.03 -0.19 -25.92
CA LEU A 88 -35.08 0.16 -24.95
C LEU A 88 -34.49 0.25 -23.54
N LEU A 89 -34.81 1.31 -22.80
CA LEU A 89 -34.39 1.49 -21.41
C LEU A 89 -35.02 0.39 -20.54
N ARG A 90 -34.18 -0.47 -19.97
CA ARG A 90 -34.57 -1.61 -19.12
C ARG A 90 -34.40 -1.32 -17.63
N GLY A 91 -33.55 -0.35 -17.28
CA GLY A 91 -33.32 0.03 -15.90
C GLY A 91 -32.10 0.92 -15.75
N TYR A 92 -31.71 1.10 -14.49
CA TYR A 92 -30.53 1.84 -14.09
C TYR A 92 -29.63 0.94 -13.26
N ARG A 93 -28.35 0.84 -13.64
CA ARG A 93 -27.33 0.10 -12.92
C ARG A 93 -26.45 1.07 -12.14
N PRO A 94 -26.30 0.90 -10.81
CA PRO A 94 -25.37 1.72 -10.04
C PRO A 94 -23.92 1.39 -10.46
N VAL A 95 -23.11 2.42 -10.63
CA VAL A 95 -21.67 2.35 -10.92
C VAL A 95 -20.94 3.20 -9.90
N LEU A 96 -20.05 2.58 -9.14
CA LEU A 96 -19.22 3.24 -8.16
C LEU A 96 -17.92 3.73 -8.83
N TYR A 97 -17.55 4.97 -8.57
CA TYR A 97 -16.29 5.59 -8.96
C TYR A 97 -15.51 5.93 -7.70
N ALA A 98 -14.20 5.68 -7.72
CA ALA A 98 -13.32 5.95 -6.60
C ALA A 98 -12.01 6.57 -7.10
N ALA A 99 -11.51 7.58 -6.39
CA ALA A 99 -10.23 8.21 -6.70
C ALA A 99 -9.48 8.57 -5.40
N PRO A 100 -8.14 8.46 -5.38
CA PRO A 100 -7.35 8.91 -4.23
C PRO A 100 -7.47 10.44 -4.08
N LEU A 101 -7.61 10.90 -2.84
CA LEU A 101 -7.62 12.32 -2.49
C LEU A 101 -6.17 12.79 -2.25
N ASN A 102 -5.59 13.50 -3.22
CA ASN A 102 -4.33 14.22 -3.09
C ASN A 102 -4.55 15.74 -3.27
N ALA A 103 -3.64 16.56 -2.73
CA ALA A 103 -3.78 18.02 -2.69
C ALA A 103 -3.94 18.68 -4.07
N SER A 104 -3.55 17.99 -5.15
CA SER A 104 -3.68 18.44 -6.55
C SER A 104 -5.01 18.06 -7.23
N TYR A 105 -5.86 17.25 -6.60
CA TYR A 105 -7.14 16.80 -7.18
C TYR A 105 -8.31 17.78 -7.02
N LYS A 106 -8.01 19.07 -6.77
CA LYS A 106 -9.02 20.12 -6.66
C LYS A 106 -9.60 20.61 -8.00
N ASN A 107 -9.06 20.21 -9.15
CA ASN A 107 -9.23 21.04 -10.36
C ASN A 107 -9.77 20.40 -11.65
N LEU A 108 -10.21 19.14 -11.70
CA LEU A 108 -10.57 18.59 -13.02
C LEU A 108 -12.00 18.09 -13.23
N HIS A 109 -12.80 17.82 -12.21
CA HIS A 109 -14.19 17.45 -12.43
C HIS A 109 -15.06 17.82 -11.22
N GLU A 110 -16.16 18.55 -11.46
CA GLU A 110 -17.31 18.66 -10.57
C GLU A 110 -17.88 17.25 -10.31
N TYR A 111 -17.26 16.50 -9.41
CA TYR A 111 -17.86 15.30 -8.84
C TYR A 111 -18.55 15.73 -7.55
N ASP A 112 -19.87 15.56 -7.50
CA ASP A 112 -20.60 15.55 -6.25
C ASP A 112 -20.12 14.31 -5.47
N VAL A 113 -19.46 14.54 -4.33
CA VAL A 113 -18.86 13.48 -3.51
C VAL A 113 -19.93 13.00 -2.55
N ASP A 114 -20.57 11.88 -2.88
CA ASP A 114 -21.59 11.26 -2.02
C ASP A 114 -21.01 10.62 -0.74
N GLY A 115 -19.69 10.40 -0.68
CA GLY A 115 -19.02 9.88 0.51
C GLY A 115 -17.49 9.86 0.46
N ALA A 116 -16.87 9.85 1.63
CA ALA A 116 -15.43 9.70 1.80
C ALA A 116 -15.08 8.36 2.45
N SER A 117 -14.01 7.71 2.00
CA SER A 117 -13.47 6.49 2.60
C SER A 117 -12.04 6.71 3.07
N THR A 118 -11.70 6.12 4.23
CA THR A 118 -10.35 6.14 4.80
C THR A 118 -9.91 4.72 5.09
N ILE A 119 -8.71 4.37 4.65
CA ILE A 119 -8.08 3.08 4.89
C ILE A 119 -6.77 3.31 5.62
N LYS A 120 -6.58 2.59 6.72
CA LYS A 120 -5.36 2.62 7.52
C LYS A 120 -4.72 1.24 7.51
N ALA A 121 -3.44 1.17 7.16
CA ALA A 121 -2.65 -0.04 7.20
C ALA A 121 -1.41 0.19 8.07
N ARG A 122 -1.05 -0.82 8.86
CA ARG A 122 0.14 -0.82 9.72
C ARG A 122 0.95 -2.07 9.43
N PHE A 123 2.21 -1.88 9.05
CA PHE A 123 3.18 -2.94 8.87
C PHE A 123 4.11 -2.93 10.07
N VAL A 124 4.28 -4.08 10.71
CA VAL A 124 5.17 -4.24 11.87
C VAL A 124 6.17 -5.33 11.59
N SER A 125 7.42 -5.10 11.95
CA SER A 125 8.44 -6.15 11.93
C SER A 125 8.11 -7.18 13.00
N VAL A 126 7.92 -8.44 12.58
CA VAL A 126 7.79 -9.56 13.51
C VAL A 126 9.15 -10.27 13.55
N PRO A 127 9.82 -10.35 14.71
CA PRO A 127 11.07 -11.08 14.81
C PRO A 127 10.85 -12.56 14.42
N PRO A 128 11.85 -13.22 13.81
CA PRO A 128 11.74 -14.62 13.44
C PRO A 128 11.36 -15.45 14.67
N SER A 129 10.48 -16.43 14.51
CA SER A 129 10.13 -17.33 15.60
C SER A 129 11.39 -18.07 16.04
N SER A 130 11.72 -18.00 17.33
CA SER A 130 12.80 -18.79 17.91
C SER A 130 12.49 -20.25 17.65
N GLN A 131 13.30 -20.91 16.83
CA GLN A 131 13.24 -22.36 16.71
C GLN A 131 13.53 -22.95 18.09
N ILE A 132 12.61 -23.79 18.57
CA ILE A 132 12.79 -24.55 19.80
C ILE A 132 13.97 -25.50 19.53
N VAL A 133 15.08 -25.28 20.23
CA VAL A 133 16.15 -26.26 20.34
C VAL A 133 15.58 -27.42 21.14
N ASN A 134 15.35 -28.56 20.50
CA ASN A 134 15.12 -29.80 21.23
C ASN A 134 16.46 -30.23 21.82
N GLU A 135 16.51 -30.32 23.16
CA GLU A 135 17.62 -30.92 23.93
C GLU A 135 17.94 -32.36 23.50
#